data_AF-A0A3B5AK55-F1
#
_entry.id   AF-A0A3B5AK55-F1
#
_cell.length_a   1.000
_cell.length_b   1.000
_cell.length_c   1.000
_cell.angle_alpha   90.00
_cell.angle_beta   90.00
_cell.angle_gamma   90.00
#
_symmetry.space_group_name_H-M   'P 1'
#
loop_
_entity.id
_entity.type
_entity.pdbx_description
1 polymer ?
#
loop_
_entity_poly.entity_id
_entity_poly.type
_entity_poly.pdbx_seq_one_letter_code
_entity_poly.pdbx_strand_id
1 'polypeptide(L)'
;MSDDKMETEEPGWTRADLQKLLGAMKASIPENEKMDCYTNGLKRLDWNKVAFPPFSPEACKQKWTNMLKKMSKVRTLTELIVRAEDVIADPAHNRKGEEFTEDEEGLPPRPPPAGYNLFCKEQLMCMTGSSGKTKVKACAQRWRVLSSTEKDKYRTNCKELNRQYRMKLNEYLQRFDEEKQEQILKKKGIKRPKKRKSRNEESLVEEPPGEPKMPSLSGNVIFFKNQMELLKEKIPGPKERLAEASRMWMDLSTKQKEYYAIKVDEKKKKYSLELQKWFKTLTAAEQESYLTRHPKKHQYLKVKLTDVFVRKEPRLSQPSDSEDDDIEFSEEESCWEYEEEEEEEDEEDVMFEM
;
A
#
# COMPACT_ATOMS: atom_id res chain seq x y z
N MET A 1 10.03 -4.98 53.19
CA MET A 1 9.10 -3.91 53.61
C MET A 1 8.35 -3.51 52.36
N SER A 2 7.06 -3.82 52.34
CA SER A 2 6.19 -3.64 51.19
C SER A 2 5.83 -2.16 51.08
N ASP A 3 6.20 -1.51 49.99
CA ASP A 3 5.74 -0.16 49.68
C ASP A 3 4.33 -0.25 49.08
N ASP A 4 3.38 0.03 49.96
CA ASP A 4 1.95 0.18 49.72
C ASP A 4 1.71 1.45 48.86
N LYS A 5 1.43 1.26 47.57
CA LYS A 5 1.08 2.35 46.66
C LYS A 5 -0.37 2.73 46.87
N MET A 6 -0.53 3.77 47.68
CA MET A 6 -1.70 4.63 47.86
C MET A 6 -2.58 4.73 46.59
N GLU A 7 -3.66 3.95 46.55
CA GLU A 7 -4.76 4.14 45.61
C GLU A 7 -5.47 5.44 45.98
N THR A 8 -5.50 6.41 45.06
CA THR A 8 -6.31 7.62 45.23
C THR A 8 -7.78 7.25 45.06
N GLU A 9 -8.44 6.88 46.16
CA GLU A 9 -9.89 6.74 46.23
C GLU A 9 -10.56 8.13 46.04
N GLU A 10 -11.28 8.32 44.93
CA GLU A 10 -12.25 9.43 44.81
C GLU A 10 -13.36 9.21 45.86
N PRO A 11 -13.81 10.25 46.60
CA PRO A 11 -14.71 10.05 47.72
C PRO A 11 -16.08 9.56 47.24
N GLY A 12 -16.39 8.30 47.57
CA GLY A 12 -17.75 7.76 47.56
C GLY A 12 -18.09 6.71 46.49
N TRP A 13 -17.20 6.30 45.59
CA TRP A 13 -17.47 5.21 44.63
C TRP A 13 -16.38 4.13 44.70
N THR A 14 -16.75 2.91 45.11
CA THR A 14 -15.81 1.78 45.14
C THR A 14 -15.73 1.09 43.77
N ARG A 15 -14.69 0.26 43.58
CA ARG A 15 -14.54 -0.61 42.41
C ARG A 15 -15.78 -1.50 42.18
N ALA A 16 -16.36 -2.03 43.26
CA ALA A 16 -17.56 -2.86 43.22
C ALA A 16 -18.80 -2.07 42.79
N ASP A 17 -18.94 -0.82 43.22
CA ASP A 17 -20.04 0.07 42.80
C ASP A 17 -19.96 0.38 41.29
N LEU A 18 -18.74 0.59 40.78
CA LEU A 18 -18.53 0.80 39.35
C LEU A 18 -18.87 -0.44 38.52
N GLN A 19 -18.49 -1.64 38.98
CA GLN A 19 -18.89 -2.89 38.31
C GLN A 19 -20.40 -3.09 38.33
N LYS A 20 -21.05 -2.76 39.45
CA LYS A 20 -22.52 -2.83 39.58
C LYS A 20 -23.23 -1.85 38.64
N LEU A 21 -22.69 -0.65 38.46
CA LEU A 21 -23.17 0.33 37.48
C LEU A 21 -23.09 -0.23 36.06
N LEU A 22 -21.95 -0.77 35.65
CA LEU A 22 -21.75 -1.31 34.30
C LEU A 22 -22.62 -2.53 34.02
N GLY A 23 -22.76 -3.43 35.01
CA GLY A 23 -23.66 -4.58 34.93
C GLY A 23 -25.12 -4.18 34.75
N ALA A 24 -25.58 -3.17 35.51
CA ALA A 24 -26.94 -2.64 35.40
C ALA A 24 -27.18 -1.96 34.03
N MET A 25 -26.19 -1.21 33.53
CA MET A 25 -26.24 -0.63 32.18
C MET A 25 -26.37 -1.71 31.11
N LYS A 26 -25.55 -2.77 31.19
CA LYS A 26 -25.57 -3.90 30.25
C LYS A 26 -26.90 -4.66 30.26
N ALA A 27 -27.48 -4.89 31.44
CA ALA A 27 -28.76 -5.57 31.60
C ALA A 27 -29.96 -4.76 31.07
N SER A 28 -29.84 -3.43 31.06
CA SER A 28 -30.89 -2.54 30.56
C SER A 28 -30.89 -2.33 29.04
N ILE A 29 -29.92 -2.90 28.30
CA ILE A 29 -29.81 -2.79 26.83
C ILE A 29 -30.43 -4.04 26.18
N PRO A 30 -31.55 -3.90 25.43
CA PRO A 30 -32.15 -4.99 24.67
C PRO A 30 -31.21 -5.51 23.55
N GLU A 31 -31.35 -6.80 23.18
CA GLU A 31 -30.49 -7.47 22.18
C GLU A 31 -30.45 -6.74 20.83
N ASN A 32 -31.58 -6.17 20.40
CA ASN A 32 -31.71 -5.42 19.14
C ASN A 32 -31.06 -4.04 19.16
N GLU A 33 -30.70 -3.50 20.33
CA GLU A 33 -30.12 -2.15 20.48
C GLU A 33 -28.61 -2.21 20.80
N LYS A 34 -28.01 -3.39 20.92
CA LYS A 34 -26.58 -3.58 21.22
C LYS A 34 -25.64 -2.99 20.17
N MET A 35 -26.12 -2.87 18.92
CA MET A 35 -25.39 -2.32 17.78
C MET A 35 -25.62 -0.81 17.58
N ASP A 36 -26.47 -0.18 18.40
CA ASP A 36 -26.72 1.26 18.28
C ASP A 36 -25.48 2.07 18.64
N CYS A 37 -25.27 3.15 17.90
CA CYS A 37 -24.22 4.11 18.22
C CYS A 37 -24.43 4.67 19.64
N TYR A 38 -23.35 4.94 20.37
CA TYR A 38 -23.44 5.26 21.81
C TYR A 38 -24.40 6.42 22.11
N THR A 39 -24.49 7.41 21.21
CA THR A 39 -25.37 8.58 21.39
C THR A 39 -26.85 8.21 21.37
N ASN A 40 -27.21 7.16 20.63
CA ASN A 40 -28.58 6.68 20.54
C ASN A 40 -28.89 5.70 21.69
N GLY A 41 -27.98 4.76 21.97
CA GLY A 41 -28.15 3.84 23.10
C GLY A 41 -28.26 4.57 24.44
N LEU A 42 -27.45 5.61 24.68
CA LEU A 42 -27.49 6.37 25.93
C LEU A 42 -28.78 7.19 26.13
N LYS A 43 -29.46 7.56 25.04
CA LYS A 43 -30.75 8.27 25.08
C LYS A 43 -31.91 7.35 25.44
N ARG A 44 -31.81 6.07 25.07
CA ARG A 44 -32.82 5.04 25.32
C ARG A 44 -32.64 4.36 26.69
N LEU A 45 -31.44 4.47 27.26
CA LEU A 45 -31.10 3.92 28.57
C LEU A 45 -31.95 4.54 29.69
N ASP A 46 -32.70 3.70 30.40
CA ASP A 46 -33.51 4.10 31.54
C ASP A 46 -32.68 4.13 32.83
N TRP A 47 -32.24 5.33 33.22
CA TRP A 47 -31.40 5.53 34.41
C TRP A 47 -32.07 5.15 35.72
N ASN A 48 -33.40 5.06 35.76
CA ASN A 48 -34.11 4.60 36.95
C ASN A 48 -33.89 3.10 37.21
N LYS A 49 -33.68 2.32 36.15
CA LYS A 49 -33.36 0.88 36.23
C LYS A 49 -31.89 0.61 36.47
N VAL A 50 -31.04 1.56 36.08
CA VAL A 50 -29.58 1.50 36.25
C VAL A 50 -29.15 1.94 37.66
N ALA A 51 -29.93 2.81 38.30
CA ALA A 51 -29.65 3.31 39.64
C ALA A 51 -29.72 2.20 40.71
N PHE A 52 -28.87 2.31 41.73
CA PHE A 52 -28.87 1.41 42.88
C PHE A 52 -28.49 2.18 44.15
N PRO A 53 -29.09 1.87 45.32
CA PRO A 53 -28.73 2.54 46.57
C PRO A 53 -27.23 2.34 46.90
N PRO A 54 -26.51 3.37 47.38
CA PRO A 54 -26.96 4.72 47.79
C PRO A 54 -27.02 5.77 46.65
N PHE A 55 -26.79 5.40 45.40
CA PHE A 55 -26.66 6.34 44.28
C PHE A 55 -27.98 6.57 43.53
N SER A 56 -28.31 7.84 43.30
CA SER A 56 -29.47 8.21 42.48
C SER A 56 -29.21 7.97 40.98
N PRO A 57 -30.26 7.95 40.14
CA PRO A 57 -30.13 7.91 38.68
C PRO A 57 -29.21 9.00 38.11
N GLU A 58 -29.27 10.20 38.68
CA GLU A 58 -28.45 11.35 38.30
C GLU A 58 -26.98 11.15 38.67
N ALA A 59 -26.71 10.58 39.85
CA ALA A 59 -25.36 10.26 40.29
C ALA A 59 -24.71 9.19 39.39
N CYS A 60 -25.47 8.15 39.01
CA CYS A 60 -25.02 7.11 38.08
C CYS A 60 -24.71 7.70 36.69
N LYS A 61 -25.60 8.56 36.18
CA LYS A 61 -25.41 9.27 34.91
C LYS A 61 -24.18 10.17 34.92
N GLN A 62 -23.96 10.90 36.01
CA GLN A 62 -22.80 11.77 36.18
C GLN A 62 -21.49 10.99 36.25
N LYS A 63 -21.46 9.88 36.99
CA LYS A 63 -20.28 9.00 37.07
C LYS A 63 -19.94 8.39 35.71
N TRP A 64 -20.93 7.88 34.98
CA TRP A 64 -20.76 7.40 33.61
C TRP A 64 -20.23 8.49 32.67
N THR A 65 -20.77 9.71 32.76
CA THR A 65 -20.29 10.85 31.97
C THR A 65 -18.84 11.22 32.28
N ASN A 66 -18.41 11.12 33.54
CA ASN A 66 -17.03 11.33 33.95
C ASN A 66 -16.10 10.23 33.40
N MET A 67 -16.52 8.95 33.49
CA MET A 67 -15.80 7.83 32.89
C MET A 67 -15.63 8.01 31.37
N LEU A 68 -16.68 8.45 30.67
CA LEU A 68 -16.64 8.74 29.24
C LEU A 68 -15.70 9.89 28.85
N LYS A 69 -15.44 10.87 29.73
CA LYS A 69 -14.46 11.94 29.44
C LYS A 69 -13.03 11.38 29.33
N LYS A 70 -12.74 10.28 30.02
CA LYS A 70 -11.46 9.58 30.01
C LYS A 70 -11.37 8.52 28.90
N MET A 71 -12.41 8.35 28.05
CA MET A 71 -12.48 7.37 26.97
C MET A 71 -12.78 8.03 25.61
N SER A 72 -12.20 7.53 24.51
CA SER A 72 -12.47 8.05 23.16
C SER A 72 -13.82 7.57 22.61
N LYS A 73 -14.56 8.46 21.94
CA LYS A 73 -16.02 8.34 21.67
C LYS A 73 -16.39 7.77 20.29
N VAL A 74 -15.78 6.68 19.86
CA VAL A 74 -15.99 6.13 18.48
C VAL A 74 -16.44 4.66 18.49
N ARG A 75 -17.42 4.31 19.32
CA ARG A 75 -17.87 2.92 19.56
C ARG A 75 -19.36 2.81 19.93
N THR A 76 -19.94 1.60 19.91
CA THR A 76 -21.31 1.31 20.38
C THR A 76 -21.40 1.41 21.91
N LEU A 77 -22.60 1.53 22.49
CA LEU A 77 -22.74 1.63 23.96
C LEU A 77 -22.19 0.38 24.67
N THR A 78 -22.41 -0.80 24.08
CA THR A 78 -21.93 -2.09 24.58
C THR A 78 -20.40 -2.14 24.62
N GLU A 79 -19.74 -1.68 23.55
CA GLU A 79 -18.27 -1.62 23.49
C GLU A 79 -17.66 -0.65 24.51
N LEU A 80 -18.36 0.45 24.82
CA LEU A 80 -17.95 1.38 25.86
C LEU A 80 -18.09 0.79 27.26
N ILE A 81 -19.13 -0.01 27.50
CA ILE A 81 -19.34 -0.72 28.77
C ILE A 81 -18.25 -1.77 28.98
N VAL A 82 -17.96 -2.60 27.97
CA VAL A 82 -16.88 -3.61 28.04
C VAL A 82 -15.53 -2.94 28.30
N ARG A 83 -15.24 -1.83 27.59
CA ARG A 83 -14.01 -1.07 27.84
C ARG A 83 -13.97 -0.51 29.27
N ALA A 84 -15.09 -0.03 29.80
CA ALA A 84 -15.17 0.44 31.17
C ALA A 84 -14.93 -0.69 32.19
N GLU A 85 -15.40 -1.90 31.91
CA GLU A 85 -15.13 -3.11 32.72
C GLU A 85 -13.63 -3.43 32.72
N ASP A 86 -12.97 -3.37 31.55
CA ASP A 86 -11.53 -3.60 31.41
C ASP A 86 -10.69 -2.58 32.18
N VAL A 87 -11.10 -1.30 32.18
CA VAL A 87 -10.43 -0.20 32.91
C VAL A 87 -10.50 -0.39 34.41
N ILE A 88 -11.64 -0.90 34.88
CA ILE A 88 -11.83 -1.21 36.29
C ILE A 88 -11.04 -2.47 36.65
N ALA A 89 -10.97 -3.45 35.74
CA ALA A 89 -10.22 -4.69 35.93
C ALA A 89 -8.70 -4.45 36.04
N ASP A 90 -8.15 -3.64 35.12
CA ASP A 90 -6.73 -3.29 35.04
C ASP A 90 -6.56 -1.78 34.77
N PRO A 91 -6.31 -0.97 35.82
CA PRO A 91 -6.08 0.46 35.71
C PRO A 91 -4.82 0.82 34.89
N ALA A 92 -3.87 -0.10 34.74
CA ALA A 92 -2.64 0.11 33.97
C ALA A 92 -2.86 -0.04 32.46
N HIS A 93 -3.85 -0.83 32.03
CA HIS A 93 -4.15 -1.04 30.60
C HIS A 93 -4.78 0.17 29.90
N ASN A 94 -5.19 1.21 30.64
CA ASN A 94 -5.88 2.38 30.08
C ASN A 94 -5.19 3.72 30.34
N ARG A 95 -3.86 3.71 30.47
CA ARG A 95 -3.05 4.85 30.04
C ARG A 95 -3.00 5.01 28.50
N LYS A 96 -3.90 4.38 27.72
CA LYS A 96 -4.16 4.79 26.33
C LYS A 96 -5.02 6.07 26.22
N GLY A 97 -4.81 7.02 27.12
CA GLY A 97 -4.70 8.43 26.78
C GLY A 97 -3.22 8.79 26.90
N GLU A 98 -2.47 8.67 25.80
CA GLU A 98 -1.06 9.06 25.68
C GLU A 98 -0.12 8.54 26.80
N GLU A 99 -0.07 7.23 27.05
CA GLU A 99 1.19 6.63 27.49
C GLU A 99 2.12 6.58 26.29
N PHE A 100 2.96 7.61 26.17
CA PHE A 100 4.29 7.43 25.61
C PHE A 100 4.96 6.32 26.43
N THR A 101 4.88 5.07 25.97
CA THR A 101 5.94 4.12 26.32
C THR A 101 7.24 4.73 25.83
N GLU A 102 8.33 4.67 26.58
CA GLU A 102 9.65 5.20 26.15
C GLU A 102 10.06 4.68 24.76
N ASP A 103 9.51 3.52 24.33
CA ASP A 103 9.65 2.97 22.98
C ASP A 103 8.92 3.75 21.87
N GLU A 104 7.91 4.59 22.18
CA GLU A 104 7.19 5.45 21.23
C GLU A 104 7.88 6.81 21.02
N GLU A 105 8.88 7.14 21.84
CA GLU A 105 9.66 8.36 21.75
C GLU A 105 10.57 8.31 20.52
N GLY A 106 10.00 8.69 19.37
CA GLY A 106 10.70 8.72 18.09
C GLY A 106 9.93 8.09 16.93
N LEU A 107 8.78 7.44 17.17
CA LEU A 107 7.94 7.00 16.06
C LEU A 107 7.38 8.23 15.33
N PRO A 108 7.67 8.44 14.04
CA PRO A 108 7.18 9.62 13.35
C PRO A 108 5.65 9.58 13.27
N PRO A 109 4.96 10.73 13.38
CA PRO A 109 3.51 10.79 13.24
C PRO A 109 3.10 10.51 11.80
N ARG A 110 2.04 9.70 11.62
CA ARG A 110 1.52 9.38 10.28
C ARG A 110 0.97 10.66 9.62
N PRO A 111 1.48 11.07 8.45
CA PRO A 111 0.99 12.24 7.74
C PRO A 111 -0.43 12.00 7.18
N PRO A 112 -1.16 13.07 6.83
CA PRO A 112 -2.43 12.94 6.13
C PRO A 112 -2.28 12.13 4.83
N PRO A 113 -3.24 11.24 4.50
CA PRO A 113 -3.10 10.34 3.35
C PRO A 113 -3.24 11.05 2.01
N ALA A 114 -4.02 12.13 1.94
CA ALA A 114 -4.27 12.88 0.71
C ALA A 114 -4.20 14.40 0.92
N GLY A 115 -3.98 15.14 -0.17
CA GLY A 115 -3.89 16.60 -0.17
C GLY A 115 -5.13 17.29 0.41
N TYR A 116 -6.32 16.73 0.20
CA TYR A 116 -7.57 17.23 0.81
C TYR A 116 -7.52 17.16 2.35
N ASN A 117 -7.02 16.06 2.91
CA ASN A 117 -6.92 15.89 4.36
C ASN A 117 -5.90 16.86 4.96
N LEU A 118 -4.80 17.12 4.23
CA LEU A 118 -3.80 18.13 4.60
C LEU A 118 -4.44 19.54 4.65
N PHE A 119 -5.18 19.90 3.60
CA PHE A 119 -5.93 21.16 3.56
C PHE A 119 -6.94 21.26 4.71
N CYS A 120 -7.71 20.21 4.97
CA CYS A 120 -8.66 20.19 6.07
C CYS A 120 -7.96 20.40 7.42
N LYS A 121 -6.81 19.75 7.65
CA LYS A 121 -6.04 19.91 8.87
C LYS A 121 -5.62 21.36 9.10
N GLU A 122 -5.10 22.02 8.06
CA GLU A 122 -4.69 23.42 8.12
C GLU A 122 -5.87 24.38 8.34
N GLN A 123 -6.95 24.19 7.58
CA GLN A 123 -8.15 25.03 7.70
C GLN A 123 -8.85 24.86 9.05
N LEU A 124 -8.83 23.65 9.61
CA LEU A 124 -9.40 23.36 10.93
C LEU A 124 -8.64 24.03 12.07
N MET A 125 -7.32 24.24 11.92
CA MET A 125 -6.50 24.98 12.87
C MET A 125 -6.84 26.48 12.88
N CYS A 126 -7.23 27.03 11.72
CA CYS A 126 -7.62 28.44 11.58
C CYS A 126 -9.10 28.70 11.93
N MET A 127 -9.97 27.68 11.94
CA MET A 127 -11.40 27.83 12.26
C MET A 127 -11.65 27.71 13.77
N THR A 128 -11.88 28.82 14.47
CA THR A 128 -12.31 28.83 15.88
C THR A 128 -13.84 28.87 16.02
N GLY A 129 -14.39 28.31 17.11
CA GLY A 129 -15.78 28.58 17.55
C GLY A 129 -16.94 27.78 16.92
N SER A 130 -16.72 26.91 15.93
CA SER A 130 -17.81 26.08 15.33
C SER A 130 -17.75 24.60 15.76
N SER A 131 -18.88 23.89 15.70
CA SER A 131 -18.94 22.43 15.91
C SER A 131 -18.12 21.68 14.83
N GLY A 132 -17.48 20.57 15.19
CA GLY A 132 -16.58 19.81 14.30
C GLY A 132 -17.24 19.40 12.98
N LYS A 133 -18.53 19.02 12.99
CA LYS A 133 -19.28 18.68 11.76
C LYS A 133 -19.43 19.88 10.82
N THR A 134 -19.65 21.07 11.35
CA THR A 134 -19.79 22.31 10.57
C THR A 134 -18.45 22.69 9.93
N LYS A 135 -17.34 22.53 10.66
CA LYS A 135 -16.01 22.83 10.11
C LYS A 135 -15.61 21.88 8.98
N VAL A 136 -15.87 20.58 9.11
CA VAL A 136 -15.57 19.60 8.05
C VAL A 136 -16.39 19.89 6.79
N LYS A 137 -17.68 20.23 6.94
CA LYS A 137 -18.52 20.62 5.80
C LYS A 137 -18.00 21.89 5.11
N ALA A 138 -17.54 22.87 5.88
CA ALA A 138 -16.95 24.09 5.34
C ALA A 138 -15.61 23.82 4.62
N CYS A 139 -14.77 22.91 5.13
CA CYS A 139 -13.54 22.48 4.46
C CYS A 139 -13.84 21.80 3.11
N ALA A 140 -14.83 20.91 3.07
CA ALA A 140 -15.26 20.25 1.83
C ALA A 140 -15.73 21.25 0.77
N GLN A 141 -16.51 22.26 1.19
CA GLN A 141 -16.98 23.32 0.29
C GLN A 141 -15.81 24.16 -0.24
N ARG A 142 -14.91 24.61 0.64
CA ARG A 142 -13.72 25.39 0.22
C ARG A 142 -12.83 24.60 -0.72
N TRP A 143 -12.62 23.30 -0.47
CA TRP A 143 -11.82 22.45 -1.33
C TRP A 143 -12.37 22.33 -2.75
N ARG A 144 -13.70 22.26 -2.93
CA ARG A 144 -14.29 22.18 -4.27
C ARG A 144 -14.01 23.44 -5.10
N VAL A 145 -14.07 24.60 -4.45
CA VAL A 145 -13.89 25.92 -5.08
C VAL A 145 -12.42 26.22 -5.42
N LEU A 146 -11.45 25.55 -4.79
CA LEU A 146 -10.03 25.71 -5.11
C LEU A 146 -9.71 25.34 -6.57
N SER A 147 -8.79 26.10 -7.16
CA SER A 147 -8.27 25.84 -8.51
C SER A 147 -7.45 24.54 -8.57
N SER A 148 -7.24 24.01 -9.78
CA SER A 148 -6.39 22.81 -9.96
C SER A 148 -4.98 23.06 -9.46
N THR A 149 -4.41 24.24 -9.75
CA THR A 149 -3.04 24.59 -9.35
C THR A 149 -2.87 24.65 -7.83
N GLU A 150 -3.87 25.12 -7.10
CA GLU A 150 -3.86 25.11 -5.63
C GLU A 150 -3.99 23.69 -5.08
N LYS A 151 -4.90 22.87 -5.63
CA LYS A 151 -5.05 21.47 -5.26
C LYS A 151 -3.76 20.68 -5.50
N ASP A 152 -3.06 20.96 -6.59
CA ASP A 152 -1.80 20.33 -6.94
C ASP A 152 -0.69 20.69 -5.95
N LYS A 153 -0.64 21.92 -5.43
CA LYS A 153 0.27 22.27 -4.32
C LYS A 153 0.06 21.38 -3.10
N TYR A 154 -1.20 21.15 -2.71
CA TYR A 154 -1.52 20.26 -1.57
C TYR A 154 -1.21 18.79 -1.88
N ARG A 155 -1.42 18.34 -3.12
CA ARG A 155 -1.03 16.99 -3.56
C ARG A 155 0.49 16.79 -3.46
N THR A 156 1.27 17.71 -4.01
CA THR A 156 2.74 17.68 -3.98
C THR A 156 3.27 17.73 -2.54
N ASN A 157 2.74 18.63 -1.71
CA ASN A 157 3.14 18.72 -0.30
C ASN A 157 2.79 17.43 0.47
N CYS A 158 1.61 16.84 0.21
CA CYS A 158 1.23 15.55 0.79
C CYS A 158 2.17 14.41 0.36
N LYS A 159 2.57 14.36 -0.91
CA LYS A 159 3.56 13.38 -1.42
C LYS A 159 4.91 13.53 -0.72
N GLU A 160 5.39 14.76 -0.54
CA GLU A 160 6.66 15.04 0.15
C GLU A 160 6.60 14.71 1.66
N LEU A 161 5.51 15.06 2.35
CA LEU A 161 5.30 14.67 3.75
C LEU A 161 5.26 13.14 3.93
N ASN A 162 4.59 12.43 3.03
CA ASN A 162 4.58 10.96 3.00
C ASN A 162 5.99 10.39 2.78
N ARG A 163 6.79 11.00 1.88
CA ARG A 163 8.18 10.61 1.66
C ARG A 163 9.02 10.82 2.92
N GLN A 164 8.93 11.97 3.57
CA GLN A 164 9.67 12.26 4.81
C GLN A 164 9.26 11.32 5.95
N TYR A 165 7.96 11.02 6.09
CA TYR A 165 7.48 10.03 7.05
C TYR A 165 8.09 8.65 6.79
N ARG A 166 8.12 8.19 5.54
CA ARG A 166 8.74 6.89 5.18
C ARG A 166 10.23 6.85 5.52
N MET A 167 10.97 7.93 5.27
CA MET A 167 12.40 8.01 5.63
C MET A 167 12.61 7.93 7.15
N LYS A 168 11.90 8.77 7.91
CA LYS A 168 11.97 8.76 9.39
C LYS A 168 11.53 7.44 9.99
N LEU A 169 10.51 6.80 9.41
CA LEU A 169 10.04 5.50 9.86
C LEU A 169 11.10 4.44 9.62
N ASN A 170 11.75 4.45 8.45
CA ASN A 170 12.83 3.53 8.16
C ASN A 170 14.04 3.73 9.08
N GLU A 171 14.44 4.99 9.34
CA GLU A 171 15.52 5.32 10.28
C GLU A 171 15.19 4.84 11.71
N TYR A 172 13.95 5.03 12.16
CA TYR A 172 13.49 4.51 13.45
C TYR A 172 13.53 2.98 13.51
N LEU A 173 13.04 2.29 12.47
CA LEU A 173 13.04 0.83 12.42
C LEU A 173 14.45 0.24 12.40
N GLN A 174 15.43 0.91 11.78
CA GLN A 174 16.83 0.48 11.76
C GLN A 174 17.48 0.39 13.15
N ARG A 175 16.89 1.00 14.18
CA ARG A 175 17.38 0.92 15.57
C ARG A 175 17.02 -0.40 16.27
N PHE A 176 16.15 -1.22 15.65
CA PHE A 176 15.60 -2.43 16.24
C PHE A 176 15.86 -3.66 15.37
N ASP A 177 15.90 -4.83 16.00
CA ASP A 177 15.96 -6.13 15.34
C ASP A 177 14.70 -6.39 14.49
N GLU A 178 14.80 -7.27 13.49
CA GLU A 178 13.71 -7.55 12.53
C GLU A 178 12.41 -7.99 13.23
N GLU A 179 12.50 -8.81 14.28
CA GLU A 179 11.34 -9.26 15.05
C GLU A 179 10.63 -8.09 15.76
N LYS A 180 11.41 -7.17 16.35
CA LYS A 180 10.88 -5.96 16.98
C LYS A 180 10.29 -5.01 15.95
N GLN A 181 10.91 -4.87 14.77
CA GLN A 181 10.36 -4.08 13.67
C GLN A 181 8.96 -4.58 13.27
N GLU A 182 8.79 -5.90 13.11
CA GLU A 182 7.49 -6.49 12.75
C GLU A 182 6.44 -6.31 13.83
N GLN A 183 6.83 -6.48 15.11
CA GLN A 183 5.92 -6.21 16.23
C GLN A 183 5.46 -4.75 16.27
N ILE A 184 6.36 -3.79 16.05
CA ILE A 184 6.03 -2.35 15.98
C ILE A 184 5.07 -2.06 14.82
N LEU A 185 5.38 -2.57 13.62
CA LEU A 185 4.56 -2.37 12.42
C LEU A 185 3.17 -2.98 12.59
N LYS A 186 3.08 -4.20 13.13
CA LYS A 186 1.82 -4.90 13.40
C LYS A 186 0.99 -4.18 14.48
N LYS A 187 1.62 -3.75 15.58
CA LYS A 187 0.96 -3.00 16.66
C LYS A 187 0.40 -1.65 16.18
N LYS A 188 1.08 -0.99 15.24
CA LYS A 188 0.68 0.32 14.69
C LYS A 188 -0.13 0.22 13.39
N GLY A 189 -0.35 -0.98 12.84
CA GLY A 189 -1.07 -1.19 11.59
C GLY A 189 -0.41 -0.53 10.36
N ILE A 190 0.92 -0.36 10.40
CA ILE A 190 1.68 0.29 9.32
C ILE A 190 2.16 -0.80 8.37
N LYS A 191 1.78 -0.71 7.08
CA LYS A 191 2.36 -1.57 6.04
C LYS A 191 3.86 -1.24 5.91
N ARG A 192 4.73 -2.25 5.99
CA ARG A 192 6.17 -2.06 5.72
C ARG A 192 6.29 -1.42 4.34
N PRO A 193 6.98 -0.27 4.19
CA PRO A 193 7.25 0.26 2.86
C PRO A 193 7.95 -0.87 2.10
N LYS A 194 7.35 -1.31 0.99
CA LYS A 194 7.99 -2.31 0.12
C LYS A 194 9.36 -1.73 -0.18
N LYS A 195 10.44 -2.37 0.27
CA LYS A 195 11.73 -2.17 -0.38
C LYS A 195 11.39 -2.48 -1.84
N ARG A 196 11.41 -1.48 -2.74
CA ARG A 196 11.49 -1.80 -4.16
C ARG A 196 12.60 -2.83 -4.18
N LYS A 197 12.32 -4.07 -4.60
CA LYS A 197 13.40 -4.97 -5.00
C LYS A 197 14.13 -4.12 -6.02
N SER A 198 15.23 -3.48 -5.63
CA SER A 198 16.10 -2.75 -6.51
C SER A 198 16.47 -3.80 -7.53
N ARG A 199 15.77 -3.76 -8.68
CA ARG A 199 15.94 -4.58 -9.87
C ARG A 199 17.12 -5.55 -9.76
N ASN A 200 17.01 -6.65 -9.01
CA ASN A 200 18.13 -7.42 -8.47
C ASN A 200 19.31 -6.60 -7.88
N GLU A 201 19.70 -6.87 -6.64
CA GLU A 201 21.01 -6.44 -6.10
C GLU A 201 22.19 -7.02 -6.93
N GLU A 202 21.91 -8.03 -7.74
CA GLU A 202 22.76 -8.58 -8.82
C GLU A 202 22.95 -7.62 -10.02
N SER A 203 22.18 -6.53 -10.15
CA SER A 203 22.37 -5.52 -11.20
C SER A 203 23.24 -4.33 -10.79
N LEU A 204 23.60 -4.23 -9.50
CA LEU A 204 24.64 -3.33 -9.00
C LEU A 204 26.04 -3.92 -9.14
N VAL A 205 26.14 -5.08 -9.79
CA VAL A 205 27.37 -5.46 -10.48
C VAL A 205 27.66 -4.32 -11.46
N GLU A 206 28.62 -3.46 -11.15
CA GLU A 206 29.08 -2.43 -12.08
C GLU A 206 29.29 -3.08 -13.45
N GLU A 207 28.38 -2.75 -14.39
CA GLU A 207 28.47 -3.25 -15.75
C GLU A 207 29.81 -2.73 -16.28
N PRO A 208 30.72 -3.63 -16.69
CA PRO A 208 32.03 -3.19 -17.13
C PRO A 208 31.89 -2.18 -18.28
N PRO A 209 32.66 -1.08 -18.26
CA PRO A 209 32.46 0.04 -19.17
C PRO A 209 32.53 -0.42 -20.63
N GLY A 210 31.51 -0.05 -21.40
CA GLY A 210 31.41 -0.39 -22.82
C GLY A 210 30.76 -1.73 -23.14
N GLU A 211 30.24 -2.47 -22.14
CA GLU A 211 29.47 -3.69 -22.41
C GLU A 211 28.19 -3.37 -23.21
N PRO A 212 27.92 -4.07 -24.34
CA PRO A 212 26.66 -3.93 -25.06
C PRO A 212 25.45 -4.27 -24.18
N LYS A 213 24.39 -3.47 -24.26
CA LYS A 213 23.14 -3.71 -23.53
C LYS A 213 22.28 -4.74 -24.26
N MET A 214 21.71 -5.66 -23.49
CA MET A 214 20.81 -6.68 -24.05
C MET A 214 19.54 -6.01 -24.62
N PRO A 215 19.22 -6.21 -25.91
CA PRO A 215 18.01 -5.66 -26.49
C PRO A 215 16.77 -6.37 -25.94
N SER A 216 15.61 -5.72 -26.03
CA SER A 216 14.34 -6.39 -25.71
C SER A 216 14.14 -7.61 -26.60
N LEU A 217 13.85 -8.74 -25.97
CA LEU A 217 13.62 -10.03 -26.63
C LEU A 217 12.14 -10.27 -26.95
N SER A 218 11.28 -9.27 -26.80
CA SER A 218 9.85 -9.39 -27.05
C SER A 218 9.40 -8.54 -28.23
N GLY A 219 8.68 -9.16 -29.17
CA GLY A 219 8.17 -8.49 -30.38
C GLY A 219 7.21 -7.34 -30.05
N ASN A 220 6.35 -7.52 -29.03
CA ASN A 220 5.42 -6.49 -28.59
C ASN A 220 6.15 -5.25 -28.05
N VAL A 221 7.26 -5.42 -27.33
CA VAL A 221 8.05 -4.30 -26.81
C VAL A 221 8.73 -3.53 -27.93
N ILE A 222 9.21 -4.22 -28.98
CA ILE A 222 9.74 -3.54 -30.17
C ILE A 222 8.63 -2.73 -30.86
N PHE A 223 7.45 -3.32 -30.99
CA PHE A 223 6.29 -2.64 -31.58
C PHE A 223 5.86 -1.43 -30.75
N PHE A 224 5.66 -1.59 -29.44
CA PHE A 224 5.28 -0.52 -28.53
C PHE A 224 6.29 0.61 -28.56
N LYS A 225 7.60 0.32 -28.51
CA LYS A 225 8.62 1.38 -28.62
C LYS A 225 8.46 2.21 -29.89
N ASN A 226 8.20 1.57 -31.03
CA ASN A 226 7.99 2.27 -32.29
C ASN A 226 6.67 3.05 -32.29
N GLN A 227 5.58 2.47 -31.76
CA GLN A 227 4.28 3.15 -31.67
C GLN A 227 4.29 4.32 -30.69
N MET A 228 5.04 4.23 -29.59
CA MET A 228 5.18 5.33 -28.63
C MET A 228 5.82 6.56 -29.26
N GLU A 229 6.79 6.36 -30.16
CA GLU A 229 7.44 7.43 -30.91
C GLU A 229 6.51 8.01 -31.98
N LEU A 230 5.87 7.15 -32.78
CA LEU A 230 4.96 7.56 -33.86
C LEU A 230 3.71 8.30 -33.33
N LEU A 231 3.17 7.87 -32.19
CA LEU A 231 1.98 8.47 -31.60
C LEU A 231 2.30 9.68 -30.72
N LYS A 232 3.59 9.96 -30.43
CA LYS A 232 4.04 11.08 -29.58
C LYS A 232 3.50 12.43 -30.05
N GLU A 233 3.42 12.62 -31.37
CA GLU A 233 2.91 13.86 -31.97
C GLU A 233 1.38 13.98 -31.90
N LYS A 234 0.66 12.86 -31.93
CA LYS A 234 -0.81 12.84 -32.00
C LYS A 234 -1.48 12.74 -30.63
N ILE A 235 -0.87 12.00 -29.70
CA ILE A 235 -1.39 11.74 -28.37
C ILE A 235 -0.29 12.13 -27.38
N PRO A 236 -0.34 13.32 -26.77
CA PRO A 236 0.67 13.75 -25.80
C PRO A 236 0.72 12.83 -24.57
N GLY A 237 -0.44 12.33 -24.12
CA GLY A 237 -0.60 11.48 -22.95
C GLY A 237 0.12 10.13 -23.07
N PRO A 238 1.11 9.80 -22.21
CA PRO A 238 1.83 8.53 -22.27
C PRO A 238 0.94 7.30 -22.02
N LYS A 239 0.01 7.39 -21.06
CA LYS A 239 -0.95 6.31 -20.74
C LYS A 239 -1.87 6.02 -21.92
N GLU A 240 -2.44 7.07 -22.51
CA GLU A 240 -3.32 6.98 -23.69
C GLU A 240 -2.57 6.42 -24.90
N ARG A 241 -1.32 6.85 -25.13
CA ARG A 241 -0.45 6.28 -26.16
C ARG A 241 -0.26 4.78 -25.98
N LEU A 242 0.06 4.34 -24.76
CA LEU A 242 0.28 2.93 -24.46
C LEU A 242 -0.98 2.10 -24.68
N ALA A 243 -2.15 2.60 -24.25
CA ALA A 243 -3.43 1.95 -24.48
C ALA A 243 -3.71 1.77 -25.97
N GLU A 244 -3.49 2.81 -26.77
CA GLU A 244 -3.70 2.75 -28.22
C GLU A 244 -2.70 1.80 -28.91
N ALA A 245 -1.42 1.81 -28.51
CA ALA A 245 -0.44 0.86 -29.01
C ALA A 245 -0.79 -0.60 -28.63
N SER A 246 -1.33 -0.82 -27.43
CA SER A 246 -1.79 -2.13 -26.99
C SER A 246 -2.93 -2.64 -27.87
N ARG A 247 -3.93 -1.77 -28.13
CA ARG A 247 -5.04 -2.06 -29.04
C ARG A 247 -4.53 -2.44 -30.43
N MET A 248 -3.64 -1.62 -30.99
CA MET A 248 -3.04 -1.89 -32.31
C MET A 248 -2.28 -3.23 -32.35
N TRP A 249 -1.58 -3.62 -31.28
CA TRP A 249 -0.86 -4.90 -31.23
C TRP A 249 -1.80 -6.10 -31.24
N MET A 250 -2.93 -6.00 -30.55
CA MET A 250 -3.95 -7.04 -30.54
C MET A 250 -4.55 -7.21 -31.95
N ASP A 251 -4.82 -6.10 -32.63
CA ASP A 251 -5.36 -6.06 -34.00
C ASP A 251 -4.38 -6.56 -35.07
N LEU A 252 -3.08 -6.66 -34.78
CA LEU A 252 -2.11 -7.16 -35.75
C LEU A 252 -2.36 -8.62 -36.11
N SER A 253 -2.34 -8.89 -37.42
CA SER A 253 -2.37 -10.24 -37.97
C SER A 253 -1.14 -11.06 -37.56
N THR A 254 -1.26 -12.40 -37.62
CA THR A 254 -0.16 -13.32 -37.34
C THR A 254 1.09 -13.01 -38.18
N LYS A 255 0.93 -12.70 -39.48
CA LYS A 255 2.04 -12.32 -40.37
C LYS A 255 2.77 -11.05 -39.91
N GLN A 256 2.04 -10.06 -39.39
CA GLN A 256 2.65 -8.85 -38.86
C GLN A 256 3.36 -9.10 -37.53
N LYS A 257 2.82 -9.97 -36.68
CA LYS A 257 3.49 -10.40 -35.43
C LYS A 257 4.78 -11.18 -35.73
N GLU A 258 4.78 -12.02 -36.76
CA GLU A 258 5.99 -12.73 -37.25
C GLU A 258 7.09 -11.76 -37.72
N TYR A 259 6.73 -10.66 -38.40
CA TYR A 259 7.69 -9.62 -38.75
C TYR A 259 8.42 -9.04 -37.51
N TYR A 260 7.72 -8.86 -36.38
CA TYR A 260 8.36 -8.44 -35.14
C TYR A 260 9.20 -9.54 -34.50
N ALA A 261 8.85 -10.81 -34.66
CA ALA A 261 9.70 -11.93 -34.24
C ALA A 261 11.02 -11.95 -35.02
N ILE A 262 10.98 -11.71 -36.34
CA ILE A 262 12.20 -11.58 -37.17
C ILE A 262 13.07 -10.41 -36.67
N LYS A 263 12.47 -9.26 -36.35
CA LYS A 263 13.20 -8.11 -35.77
C LYS A 263 13.83 -8.42 -34.41
N VAL A 264 13.18 -9.23 -33.57
CA VAL A 264 13.77 -9.71 -32.31
C VAL A 264 15.03 -10.52 -32.61
N ASP A 265 14.96 -11.46 -33.55
CA ASP A 265 16.09 -12.30 -33.93
C ASP A 265 17.25 -11.49 -34.52
N GLU A 266 16.97 -10.51 -35.37
CA GLU A 266 17.98 -9.58 -35.90
C GLU A 266 18.70 -8.81 -34.78
N LYS A 267 17.93 -8.24 -33.83
CA LYS A 267 18.50 -7.54 -32.68
C LYS A 267 19.32 -8.47 -31.80
N LYS A 268 18.85 -9.71 -31.58
CA LYS A 268 19.57 -10.74 -30.82
C LYS A 268 20.90 -11.12 -31.48
N LYS A 269 20.91 -11.26 -32.81
CA LYS A 269 22.14 -11.52 -33.59
C LYS A 269 23.11 -10.36 -33.49
N LYS A 270 22.63 -9.13 -33.69
CA LYS A 270 23.43 -7.90 -33.57
C LYS A 270 24.09 -7.80 -32.19
N TYR A 271 23.30 -8.00 -31.13
CA TYR A 271 23.80 -8.02 -29.76
C TYR A 271 24.86 -9.10 -29.53
N SER A 272 24.62 -10.32 -30.01
CA SER A 272 25.59 -11.42 -29.87
C SER A 272 26.93 -11.11 -30.53
N LEU A 273 26.92 -10.49 -31.72
CA LEU A 273 28.14 -10.07 -32.41
C LEU A 273 28.86 -8.95 -31.67
N GLU A 274 28.14 -7.93 -31.22
CA GLU A 274 28.70 -6.82 -30.43
C GLU A 274 29.30 -7.33 -29.12
N LEU A 275 28.60 -8.24 -28.43
CA LEU A 275 29.07 -8.84 -27.19
C LEU A 275 30.33 -9.68 -27.41
N GLN A 276 30.39 -10.48 -28.48
CA GLN A 276 31.60 -11.24 -28.83
C GLN A 276 32.78 -10.32 -29.16
N LYS A 277 32.52 -9.21 -29.89
CA LYS A 277 33.56 -8.23 -30.21
C LYS A 277 34.11 -7.57 -28.95
N TRP A 278 33.23 -7.15 -28.06
CA TRP A 278 33.59 -6.56 -26.76
C TRP A 278 34.30 -7.58 -25.84
N PHE A 279 33.83 -8.82 -25.78
CA PHE A 279 34.46 -9.85 -24.95
C PHE A 279 35.91 -10.13 -25.39
N LYS A 280 36.21 -10.02 -26.69
CA LYS A 280 37.57 -10.14 -27.22
C LYS A 280 38.50 -8.98 -26.86
N THR A 281 37.97 -7.82 -26.44
CA THR A 281 38.81 -6.69 -26.00
C THR A 281 39.28 -6.83 -24.55
N LEU A 282 38.71 -7.77 -23.79
CA LEU A 282 39.09 -8.07 -22.41
C LEU A 282 40.29 -9.01 -22.33
N THR A 283 41.03 -8.96 -21.22
CA THR A 283 42.12 -9.91 -20.92
C THR A 283 41.57 -11.29 -20.54
N ALA A 284 42.40 -12.33 -20.62
CA ALA A 284 41.99 -13.71 -20.31
C ALA A 284 41.46 -13.87 -18.86
N ALA A 285 42.04 -13.14 -17.90
CA ALA A 285 41.59 -13.16 -16.50
C ALA A 285 40.24 -12.45 -16.31
N GLU A 286 40.02 -11.33 -17.01
CA GLU A 286 38.74 -10.61 -17.00
C GLU A 286 37.63 -11.41 -17.69
N GLN A 287 37.98 -12.13 -18.77
CA GLN A 287 37.06 -13.03 -19.45
C GLN A 287 36.55 -14.13 -18.51
N GLU A 288 37.43 -14.84 -17.80
CA GLU A 288 37.04 -15.90 -16.86
C GLU A 288 36.19 -15.37 -15.70
N SER A 289 36.56 -14.22 -15.14
CA SER A 289 35.79 -13.52 -14.10
C SER A 289 34.39 -13.14 -14.60
N TYR A 290 34.29 -12.59 -15.81
CA TYR A 290 33.03 -12.21 -16.43
C TYR A 290 32.12 -13.41 -16.69
N LEU A 291 32.68 -14.52 -17.18
CA LEU A 291 31.93 -15.76 -17.42
C LEU A 291 31.35 -16.31 -16.11
N THR A 292 32.14 -16.29 -15.02
CA THR A 292 31.70 -16.73 -13.70
C THR A 292 30.56 -15.85 -13.16
N ARG A 293 30.64 -14.53 -13.38
CA ARG A 293 29.64 -13.55 -12.91
C ARG A 293 28.37 -13.52 -13.75
N HIS A 294 28.43 -13.89 -15.04
CA HIS A 294 27.31 -13.75 -15.97
C HIS A 294 27.00 -15.05 -16.76
N PRO A 295 26.54 -16.12 -16.10
CA PRO A 295 26.35 -17.42 -16.72
C PRO A 295 25.30 -17.42 -17.85
N LYS A 296 24.29 -16.55 -17.78
CA LYS A 296 23.27 -16.41 -18.82
C LYS A 296 23.81 -15.79 -20.11
N LYS A 297 24.88 -14.97 -20.03
CA LYS A 297 25.47 -14.29 -21.19
C LYS A 297 26.36 -15.23 -22.02
N HIS A 298 26.76 -16.38 -21.44
CA HIS A 298 27.50 -17.44 -22.13
C HIS A 298 26.88 -17.87 -23.45
N GLN A 299 25.55 -17.93 -23.53
CA GLN A 299 24.90 -18.38 -24.75
C GLN A 299 25.25 -17.48 -25.93
N TYR A 300 25.37 -16.16 -25.74
CA TYR A 300 25.65 -15.21 -26.82
C TYR A 300 27.14 -15.15 -27.21
N LEU A 301 28.03 -15.68 -26.37
CA LEU A 301 29.47 -15.75 -26.61
C LEU A 301 29.90 -17.04 -27.32
N LYS A 302 29.04 -18.07 -27.37
CA LYS A 302 29.31 -19.33 -28.06
C LYS A 302 29.33 -19.12 -29.57
N VAL A 303 30.50 -19.30 -30.19
CA VAL A 303 30.77 -19.15 -31.64
C VAL A 303 29.82 -19.99 -32.53
N LYS A 304 29.27 -21.09 -32.02
CA LYS A 304 28.40 -22.00 -32.79
C LYS A 304 26.97 -21.49 -33.05
N LEU A 305 26.56 -20.37 -32.45
CA LEU A 305 25.21 -19.81 -32.64
C LEU A 305 25.01 -19.16 -34.01
N THR A 306 26.07 -18.76 -34.69
CA THR A 306 26.00 -18.11 -36.01
C THR A 306 25.59 -19.10 -37.12
N ASP A 307 25.94 -20.38 -36.99
CA ASP A 307 25.69 -21.39 -38.04
C ASP A 307 24.29 -22.03 -37.96
N VAL A 308 23.71 -22.11 -36.74
CA VAL A 308 22.35 -22.67 -36.53
C VAL A 308 21.24 -21.73 -37.01
N PHE A 309 21.49 -20.42 -37.01
CA PHE A 309 20.49 -19.42 -37.42
C PHE A 309 20.32 -19.24 -38.94
N VAL A 310 21.17 -19.88 -39.75
CA VAL A 310 21.06 -19.89 -41.22
C VAL A 310 20.20 -21.07 -41.70
N ARG A 311 19.94 -22.08 -40.87
CA ARG A 311 19.27 -23.35 -41.26
C ARG A 311 17.94 -23.64 -40.55
N LYS A 312 17.20 -22.64 -40.08
CA LYS A 312 15.78 -22.83 -39.82
C LYS A 312 15.00 -22.20 -40.95
N GLU A 313 14.70 -23.01 -41.97
CA GLU A 313 13.60 -22.74 -42.89
C GLU A 313 12.35 -22.37 -42.07
N PRO A 314 11.52 -21.43 -42.55
CA PRO A 314 10.26 -21.11 -41.92
C PRO A 314 9.46 -22.41 -41.80
N ARG A 315 8.97 -22.72 -40.59
CA ARG A 315 8.00 -23.83 -40.44
C ARG A 315 6.77 -23.43 -41.25
N LEU A 316 6.67 -23.97 -42.46
CA LEU A 316 5.45 -23.98 -43.25
C LEU A 316 4.38 -24.65 -42.39
N SER A 317 3.40 -23.86 -41.98
CA SER A 317 2.16 -24.35 -41.40
C SER A 317 1.47 -25.22 -42.47
N GLN A 318 1.60 -26.54 -42.37
CA GLN A 318 0.68 -27.43 -43.08
C GLN A 318 -0.71 -27.28 -42.45
N PRO A 319 -1.79 -27.20 -43.25
CA PRO A 319 -3.13 -27.38 -42.72
C PRO A 319 -3.29 -28.86 -42.37
N SER A 320 -3.49 -29.17 -41.08
CA SER A 320 -3.88 -30.51 -40.64
C SER A 320 -5.39 -30.60 -40.68
N ASP A 321 -5.87 -31.27 -41.71
CA ASP A 321 -7.20 -31.85 -41.88
C ASP A 321 -7.20 -33.22 -41.20
N SER A 322 -8.00 -33.39 -40.14
CA SER A 322 -8.47 -34.71 -39.68
C SER A 322 -9.58 -34.55 -38.64
N GLU A 323 -10.71 -35.15 -38.98
CA GLU A 323 -11.93 -35.37 -38.21
C GLU A 323 -11.70 -36.17 -36.91
N ASP A 324 -12.64 -36.00 -35.97
CA ASP A 324 -13.01 -36.81 -34.80
C ASP A 324 -11.91 -37.44 -33.92
N ASP A 325 -11.85 -36.97 -32.67
CA ASP A 325 -11.90 -37.86 -31.51
C ASP A 325 -12.44 -37.08 -30.30
N ASP A 326 -13.57 -37.57 -29.77
CA ASP A 326 -14.22 -37.15 -28.54
C ASP A 326 -13.25 -37.20 -27.35
N ILE A 327 -13.02 -36.05 -26.71
CA ILE A 327 -12.40 -35.99 -25.37
C ILE A 327 -13.27 -35.17 -24.43
N GLU A 328 -13.65 -35.89 -23.38
CA GLU A 328 -14.49 -35.60 -22.23
C GLU A 328 -14.23 -34.22 -21.58
N PHE A 329 -15.34 -33.51 -21.40
CA PHE A 329 -15.47 -32.18 -20.82
C PHE A 329 -15.04 -32.19 -19.34
N SER A 330 -13.85 -31.68 -19.05
CA SER A 330 -13.44 -31.34 -17.69
C SER A 330 -13.79 -29.88 -17.41
N GLU A 331 -14.95 -29.66 -16.79
CA GLU A 331 -15.32 -28.38 -16.16
C GLU A 331 -14.33 -28.07 -15.03
N GLU A 332 -13.35 -27.20 -15.28
CA GLU A 332 -12.75 -26.40 -14.22
C GLU A 332 -13.08 -24.93 -14.48
N GLU A 333 -14.05 -24.44 -13.70
CA GLU A 333 -14.32 -23.03 -13.47
C GLU A 333 -13.04 -22.29 -13.08
N SER A 334 -12.43 -21.53 -13.99
CA SER A 334 -11.50 -20.48 -13.62
C SER A 334 -12.25 -19.15 -13.54
N CYS A 335 -12.81 -18.95 -12.35
CA CYS A 335 -13.34 -17.72 -11.78
C CYS A 335 -12.49 -16.48 -12.15
N TRP A 336 -12.99 -15.64 -13.08
CA TRP A 336 -12.54 -14.27 -13.22
C TRP A 336 -13.30 -13.42 -12.22
N GLU A 337 -12.89 -13.48 -10.95
CA GLU A 337 -13.34 -12.53 -9.93
C GLU A 337 -12.62 -11.19 -10.18
N TYR A 338 -13.42 -10.17 -10.44
CA TYR A 338 -13.02 -8.78 -10.50
C TYR A 338 -12.35 -8.36 -9.18
N GLU A 339 -11.02 -8.25 -9.16
CA GLU A 339 -10.33 -7.42 -8.17
C GLU A 339 -10.19 -6.00 -8.75
N GLU A 340 -11.00 -5.07 -8.23
CA GLU A 340 -10.75 -3.63 -8.35
C GLU A 340 -9.39 -3.31 -7.70
N GLU A 341 -8.33 -3.29 -8.51
CA GLU A 341 -7.07 -2.65 -8.13
C GLU A 341 -7.30 -1.13 -8.11
N GLU A 342 -7.41 -0.55 -6.91
CA GLU A 342 -7.25 0.90 -6.74
C GLU A 342 -5.84 1.31 -7.21
N GLU A 343 -5.79 1.95 -8.37
CA GLU A 343 -4.61 2.56 -8.96
C GLU A 343 -3.99 3.61 -8.01
N GLU A 344 -2.85 3.27 -7.40
CA GLU A 344 -1.88 4.28 -6.96
C GLU A 344 -1.24 4.86 -8.24
N GLU A 345 -1.60 6.10 -8.60
CA GLU A 345 -0.99 6.85 -9.70
C GLU A 345 0.48 7.18 -9.40
N ASP A 346 1.36 6.23 -9.69
CA ASP A 346 2.79 6.45 -9.87
C ASP A 346 3.05 7.02 -11.28
N GLU A 347 2.75 8.32 -11.46
CA GLU A 347 3.37 9.11 -12.52
C GLU A 347 4.84 9.37 -12.14
N GLU A 348 5.70 8.37 -12.30
CA GLU A 348 7.15 8.59 -12.42
C GLU A 348 7.47 8.89 -13.89
N ASP A 349 7.69 10.18 -14.19
CA ASP A 349 8.43 10.67 -15.36
C ASP A 349 9.85 10.08 -15.34
N VAL A 350 9.97 8.82 -15.77
CA VAL A 350 11.26 8.26 -16.18
C VAL A 350 11.52 8.79 -17.58
N MET A 351 12.14 9.97 -17.64
CA MET A 351 12.91 10.43 -18.79
C MET A 351 13.84 9.30 -19.22
N PHE A 352 13.43 8.54 -20.23
CA PHE A 352 14.33 7.67 -20.97
C PHE A 352 15.24 8.62 -21.76
N GLU A 353 16.41 8.91 -21.21
CA GLU A 353 17.49 9.59 -21.94
C GLU A 353 17.83 8.79 -23.21
N MET A 354 17.94 9.54 -24.31
CA MET A 354 18.30 9.05 -25.66
C MET A 354 19.70 8.48 -25.73
#